data_AF-M6WHD4-F1
#
_entry.id   AF-M6WHD4-F1
#
_cell.length_a   1.000
_cell.length_b   1.000
_cell.length_c   1.000
_cell.angle_alpha   90.00
_cell.angle_beta   90.00
_cell.angle_gamma   90.00
#
_symmetry.space_group_name_H-M   'P 1'
#
loop_
_entity.id
_entity.type
_entity.pdbx_description
1 polymer ?
#
loop_
_entity_poly.entity_id
_entity_poly.type
_entity_poly.pdbx_seq_one_letter_code
_entity_poly.pdbx_strand_id
1 'polypeptide(L)'
;MSEAKTLKSGIVQKTCQRCGKIFDCGATANSCECFSVNLPPEIVKQLQTNYGDCLCVSCLKDLNGKQKPKIFDGNQIVSEERIFRPSSETSNLD
;
A
#
# COMPACT_ATOMS: atom_id res chain seq x y z
N MET A 1 9.35 18.07 -38.97
CA MET A 1 8.80 18.38 -37.64
C MET A 1 9.81 17.85 -36.65
N SER A 2 10.69 18.76 -36.23
CA SER A 2 11.97 18.42 -35.61
C SER A 2 11.94 18.70 -34.11
N GLU A 3 12.61 17.79 -33.38
CA GLU A 3 13.31 18.06 -32.14
C GLU A 3 12.45 18.21 -30.88
N ALA A 4 12.12 17.06 -30.32
CA ALA A 4 11.82 16.90 -28.91
C ALA A 4 12.94 17.53 -28.07
N LYS A 5 12.60 18.64 -27.44
CA LYS A 5 13.45 19.53 -26.67
C LYS A 5 14.11 18.79 -25.51
N THR A 6 15.36 18.38 -25.72
CA THR A 6 16.31 17.94 -24.69
C THR A 6 16.63 19.11 -23.77
N LEU A 7 16.41 18.94 -22.46
CA LEU A 7 17.11 19.55 -21.32
C LEU A 7 16.22 19.36 -20.07
N LYS A 8 16.29 18.19 -19.43
CA LYS A 8 15.68 17.96 -18.10
C LYS A 8 16.78 17.72 -17.07
N SER A 9 17.38 18.81 -16.58
CA SER A 9 18.35 18.79 -15.49
C SER A 9 17.66 18.70 -14.11
N GLY A 10 16.85 17.65 -13.88
CA GLY A 10 16.20 17.42 -12.58
C GLY A 10 15.75 15.99 -12.36
N ILE A 11 16.50 15.06 -12.96
CA ILE A 11 16.42 13.63 -12.71
C ILE A 11 17.53 13.30 -11.71
N VAL A 12 17.16 12.76 -10.55
CA VAL A 12 18.10 12.38 -9.50
C VAL A 12 18.01 10.89 -9.22
N GLN A 13 19.15 10.22 -9.05
CA GLN A 13 19.14 8.81 -8.66
C GLN A 13 18.74 8.68 -7.17
N LYS A 14 17.74 7.85 -6.92
CA LYS A 14 17.23 7.54 -5.59
C LYS A 14 17.14 6.02 -5.42
N THR A 15 17.22 5.57 -4.17
CA THR A 15 17.07 4.15 -3.84
C THR A 15 15.64 3.90 -3.39
N CYS A 16 14.97 2.93 -4.00
CA CYS A 16 13.59 2.58 -3.65
C CYS A 16 13.52 1.94 -2.26
N GLN A 17 12.74 2.52 -1.35
CA GLN A 17 12.61 2.01 0.02
C GLN A 17 11.93 0.62 0.13
N ARG A 18 11.18 0.21 -0.91
CA ARG A 18 10.50 -1.10 -0.95
C ARG A 18 11.39 -2.23 -1.49
N CYS A 19 12.16 -1.97 -2.53
CA CYS A 19 12.92 -3.02 -3.24
C CYS A 19 14.44 -2.81 -3.24
N GLY A 20 14.94 -1.69 -2.72
CA GLY A 20 16.36 -1.38 -2.66
C GLY A 20 17.03 -1.07 -4.01
N LYS A 21 16.28 -0.99 -5.11
CA LYS A 21 16.84 -0.69 -6.43
C LYS A 21 17.08 0.82 -6.61
N ILE A 22 18.20 1.15 -7.24
CA ILE A 22 18.50 2.50 -7.69
C ILE A 22 17.65 2.80 -8.93
N PHE A 23 16.99 3.95 -8.94
CA PHE A 23 16.18 4.41 -10.07
C PHE A 23 16.27 5.92 -10.22
N ASP A 24 15.96 6.38 -11.43
CA ASP A 24 15.91 7.79 -11.78
C ASP A 24 14.59 8.42 -11.32
N CYS A 25 14.67 9.30 -10.31
CA CYS A 25 13.54 10.03 -9.78
C CYS A 25 13.46 11.42 -10.43
N GLY A 26 12.46 11.61 -11.29
CA GLY A 26 12.15 12.91 -11.90
C GLY A 26 11.25 13.82 -11.06
N ALA A 27 11.10 13.56 -9.75
CA ALA A 27 10.19 14.32 -8.89
C ALA A 27 10.58 15.81 -8.82
N THR A 28 11.88 16.10 -8.74
CA THR A 28 12.42 17.48 -8.74
C THR A 28 12.15 18.22 -10.05
N ALA A 29 12.09 17.50 -11.17
CA ALA A 29 11.73 18.05 -12.48
C ALA A 29 10.23 17.93 -12.80
N ASN A 30 9.36 17.57 -11.84
CA ASN A 30 7.94 17.28 -12.05
C ASN A 30 7.68 16.38 -13.27
N SER A 31 8.60 15.44 -13.54
CA SER A 31 8.59 14.62 -14.76
C SER A 31 8.75 13.13 -14.48
N CYS A 32 8.51 12.72 -13.23
CA CYS A 32 8.48 11.33 -12.84
C CYS A 32 7.26 10.61 -13.43
N GLU A 33 7.47 9.44 -14.04
CA GLU A 33 6.38 8.56 -14.48
C GLU A 33 5.45 8.13 -13.34
N CYS A 34 5.90 8.22 -12.09
CA CYS A 34 5.08 7.96 -10.91
C CYS A 34 3.84 8.86 -10.83
N PHE A 35 3.85 10.08 -11.37
CA PHE A 35 2.68 10.96 -11.41
C PHE A 35 1.60 10.49 -12.40
N SER A 36 1.97 9.71 -13.40
CA SER A 36 1.03 9.11 -14.36
C SER A 36 0.39 7.83 -13.83
N VAL A 37 0.87 7.30 -12.69
CA VAL A 37 0.27 6.13 -12.05
C VAL A 37 -0.95 6.60 -11.26
N ASN A 38 -2.12 6.14 -11.67
CA ASN A 38 -3.36 6.39 -10.92
C ASN A 38 -3.44 5.39 -9.76
N LEU A 39 -3.19 5.87 -8.54
CA LEU A 39 -3.38 5.09 -7.31
C LEU A 39 -4.60 5.61 -6.55
N PRO A 40 -5.44 4.73 -5.99
CA PRO A 40 -6.57 5.14 -5.17
C PRO A 40 -6.09 5.85 -3.89
N PRO A 41 -6.89 6.79 -3.34
CA PRO A 41 -6.49 7.64 -2.22
C PRO A 41 -6.19 6.85 -0.93
N GLU A 42 -6.85 5.72 -0.72
CA GLU A 42 -6.56 4.81 0.39
C GLU A 42 -5.11 4.32 0.36
N ILE A 43 -4.60 4.04 -0.84
CA ILE A 43 -3.27 3.51 -1.06
C ILE A 43 -2.24 4.60 -0.99
N VAL A 44 -2.54 5.79 -1.51
CA VAL A 44 -1.69 6.96 -1.31
C VAL A 44 -1.49 7.24 0.18
N LYS A 45 -2.56 7.19 0.99
CA LYS A 45 -2.48 7.33 2.45
C LYS A 45 -1.61 6.25 3.10
N GLN A 46 -1.81 4.99 2.72
CA GLN A 46 -0.98 3.90 3.22
C GLN A 46 0.49 4.11 2.84
N LEU A 47 0.77 4.55 1.62
CA LEU A 47 2.13 4.82 1.17
C LEU A 47 2.77 5.95 1.97
N GLN A 48 2.08 7.07 2.16
CA GLN A 48 2.57 8.20 2.97
C GLN A 48 2.82 7.82 4.43
N THR A 49 2.08 6.84 4.95
CA THR A 49 2.24 6.37 6.34
C THR A 49 3.38 5.37 6.49
N ASN A 50 3.54 4.46 5.51
CA ASN A 50 4.50 3.35 5.58
C ASN A 50 5.86 3.69 4.93
N TYR A 51 5.90 4.65 4.01
CA TYR A 51 7.07 5.03 3.25
C TYR A 51 7.27 6.55 3.32
N GLY A 52 8.44 6.98 3.77
CA GLY A 52 8.82 8.39 3.84
C GLY A 52 9.52 8.91 2.57
N ASP A 53 9.87 8.01 1.65
CA ASP A 53 10.73 8.28 0.50
C ASP A 53 10.13 7.79 -0.83
N CYS A 54 10.81 8.13 -1.94
CA CYS A 54 10.34 7.80 -3.29
C CYS A 54 10.39 6.28 -3.59
N LEU A 55 9.33 5.78 -4.24
CA LEU A 55 9.24 4.40 -4.73
C LEU A 55 9.36 4.36 -6.26
N CYS A 56 9.98 3.30 -6.79
CA CYS A 56 10.11 3.13 -8.23
C CYS A 56 8.76 2.78 -8.89
N VAL A 57 8.61 3.10 -10.18
CA VAL A 57 7.35 2.90 -10.92
C VAL A 57 6.87 1.46 -10.92
N SER A 58 7.80 0.49 -10.96
CA SER A 58 7.46 -0.94 -10.90
C SER A 58 6.85 -1.32 -9.56
N CYS A 59 7.34 -0.75 -8.45
CA CYS A 59 6.76 -0.98 -7.14
C CYS A 59 5.38 -0.33 -7.01
N LEU A 60 5.22 0.89 -7.52
CA LEU A 60 3.92 1.57 -7.53
C LEU A 60 2.88 0.79 -8.36
N LYS A 61 3.27 0.28 -9.54
CA LYS A 61 2.41 -0.57 -10.38
C LYS A 61 2.06 -1.89 -9.70
N ASP A 62 3.01 -2.54 -9.03
CA ASP A 62 2.76 -3.77 -8.27
C ASP A 62 1.79 -3.54 -7.09
N LEU A 63 1.93 -2.42 -6.39
CA LEU A 63 1.02 -2.01 -5.32
C LEU A 63 -0.39 -1.68 -5.84
N ASN A 64 -0.48 -1.12 -7.06
CA ASN A 64 -1.75 -0.86 -7.73
C ASN A 64 -2.42 -2.17 -8.22
N GLY A 65 -1.64 -3.08 -8.80
CA GLY A 65 -2.15 -4.37 -9.30
C GLY A 65 -2.46 -5.40 -8.22
N LYS A 66 -1.87 -5.29 -7.03
CA LYS A 66 -2.12 -6.18 -5.88
C LYS A 66 -3.29 -5.76 -4.99
N GLN A 67 -3.99 -4.67 -5.31
CA GLN A 67 -5.27 -4.33 -4.69
C GLN A 67 -6.32 -5.38 -5.10
N LYS A 68 -6.22 -6.60 -4.56
CA LYS A 68 -7.42 -7.44 -4.45
C LYS A 68 -8.42 -6.56 -3.70
N PRO A 69 -9.65 -6.36 -4.22
CA PRO A 69 -10.65 -5.60 -3.51
C PRO A 69 -10.67 -6.16 -2.09
N LYS A 70 -10.30 -5.33 -1.12
CA LYS A 70 -10.68 -5.57 0.26
C LYS A 70 -12.20 -5.50 0.16
N ILE A 71 -12.85 -6.65 0.00
CA ILE A 71 -14.25 -6.78 0.36
C ILE A 71 -14.22 -6.35 1.82
N PHE A 72 -14.58 -5.10 2.06
CA PHE A 72 -14.82 -4.60 3.38
C PHE A 72 -16.16 -5.22 3.73
N ASP A 73 -16.14 -6.50 4.10
CA ASP A 73 -17.21 -7.15 4.84
C ASP A 73 -17.24 -6.48 6.21
N GLY A 74 -17.66 -5.22 6.22
CA GLY A 74 -18.08 -4.51 7.41
C GLY A 74 -19.33 -5.20 7.89
N ASN A 75 -19.17 -6.26 8.69
CA ASN A 75 -20.04 -6.64 9.80
C ASN A 75 -19.71 -8.07 10.28
N GLN A 76 -18.78 -8.23 11.22
CA GLN A 76 -18.99 -9.18 12.33
C GLN A 76 -18.05 -8.90 13.51
N ILE A 77 -18.46 -8.00 14.39
CA ILE A 77 -18.22 -8.20 15.82
C ILE A 77 -19.50 -8.82 16.40
N VAL A 78 -19.51 -10.13 16.57
CA VAL A 78 -20.45 -10.75 17.52
C VAL A 78 -19.63 -11.58 18.49
N SER A 79 -19.44 -11.03 19.69
CA SER A 79 -19.08 -11.78 20.89
C SER A 79 -19.72 -11.10 22.10
N GLU A 80 -20.98 -10.66 21.94
CA GLU A 80 -21.84 -10.30 23.05
C GLU A 80 -22.87 -11.43 23.20
N GLU A 81 -22.45 -12.55 23.78
CA GLU A 81 -23.38 -13.41 24.51
C GLU A 81 -22.61 -14.19 25.59
N ARG A 82 -22.31 -13.49 26.68
CA ARG A 82 -22.37 -14.14 27.99
C ARG A 82 -23.83 -14.61 28.15
N ILE A 83 -24.00 -15.91 28.40
CA ILE A 83 -25.17 -16.64 28.95
C ILE A 83 -25.47 -17.86 28.07
N PHE A 84 -24.77 -18.98 28.30
CA PHE A 84 -25.40 -20.20 28.83
C PHE A 84 -24.31 -21.14 29.35
N ARG A 85 -24.51 -21.61 30.58
CA ARG A 85 -23.57 -22.43 31.38
C ARG A 85 -23.38 -23.80 30.72
N PRO A 86 -22.16 -24.34 30.57
CA PRO A 86 -22.02 -25.78 30.47
C PRO A 86 -22.35 -26.38 31.84
N SER A 87 -23.40 -27.20 31.89
CA SER A 87 -23.68 -28.12 32.99
C SER A 87 -22.59 -29.19 33.00
N SER A 88 -21.43 -28.90 33.60
CA SER A 88 -20.53 -29.96 34.04
C SER A 88 -20.99 -30.39 35.42
N GLU A 89 -21.82 -31.42 35.39
CA GLU A 89 -22.28 -32.22 36.52
C GLU A 89 -21.09 -32.55 37.45
N THR A 90 -21.09 -31.96 38.64
CA THR A 90 -20.45 -32.57 39.78
C THR A 90 -21.34 -33.71 40.25
N SER A 91 -20.98 -34.95 39.94
CA SER A 91 -21.43 -36.10 40.72
C SER A 91 -20.22 -36.88 41.19
N ASN A 92 -19.97 -36.67 42.49
CA ASN A 92 -19.07 -37.39 43.37
C ASN A 92 -19.41 -38.89 43.40
N LEU A 93 -18.36 -39.70 43.54
CA LEU A 93 -18.16 -40.69 44.60
C LEU A 93 -19.28 -41.73 44.86
N ASP A 94 -19.03 -42.96 44.42
CA ASP A 94 -19.03 -44.16 45.28
C ASP A 94 -18.02 -45.19 44.71
#